data_AF-V5I3T9-F1
#
_entry.id   AF-V5I3T9-F1
#
_cell.length_a   1.000
_cell.length_b   1.000
_cell.length_c   1.000
_cell.angle_alpha   90.00
_cell.angle_beta   90.00
_cell.angle_gamma   90.00
#
_symmetry.space_group_name_H-M   'P 1'
#
loop_
_entity.id
_entity.type
_entity.pdbx_description
1 polymer ?
#
loop_
_entity_poly.entity_id
_entity_poly.type
_entity_poly.pdbx_seq_one_letter_code
_entity_poly.pdbx_strand_id
1 'polypeptide(L)' 'SPELKKEEGEEAAVEVSTSPPKQHIMISGVVARGDADFPTEAVQAYHNKPQASHDYRPAASKTNIIHQPRK' A
#
# COMPACT_ATOMS: atom_id res chain seq x y z
N SER A 1 4.72 35.85 -1.66
CA SER A 1 4.17 35.21 -0.46
C SER A 1 2.92 35.95 -0.03
N PRO A 2 1.85 35.23 0.32
CA PRO A 2 1.15 35.64 1.54
C PRO A 2 0.77 34.45 2.41
N GLU A 3 1.16 34.57 3.68
CA GLU A 3 0.57 33.87 4.80
C GLU A 3 -0.80 34.50 5.11
N LEU A 4 -1.82 33.69 5.38
CA LEU A 4 -3.00 34.15 6.11
C LEU A 4 -3.30 33.15 7.23
N LYS A 5 -3.01 33.59 8.45
CA LYS A 5 -3.67 33.12 9.67
C LYS A 5 -5.02 33.84 9.78
N LYS A 6 -6.11 33.11 9.99
CA LYS A 6 -7.30 33.61 10.66
C LYS A 6 -7.81 32.53 11.62
N GLU A 7 -7.62 32.84 12.89
CA GLU A 7 -8.35 32.36 14.04
C GLU A 7 -9.82 32.82 13.97
N GLU A 8 -10.80 31.94 14.21
CA GLU A 8 -12.02 32.29 14.93
C GLU A 8 -12.78 31.02 15.31
N GLY A 9 -13.22 30.95 16.56
CA GLY A 9 -13.93 29.82 17.12
C GLY A 9 -15.35 29.72 16.58
N GLU A 10 -15.72 28.54 16.09
CA GLU A 10 -17.11 28.17 15.89
C GLU A 10 -17.58 27.38 17.10
N GLU A 11 -18.43 28.03 17.90
CA GLU A 11 -19.28 27.39 18.89
C GLU A 11 -19.97 26.17 18.26
N ALA A 12 -19.93 25.06 18.99
CA ALA A 12 -20.57 23.80 18.65
C ALA A 12 -22.11 23.96 18.61
N ALA A 13 -22.63 24.53 17.53
CA ALA A 13 -24.01 24.37 17.14
C ALA A 13 -24.20 22.90 16.77
N VAL A 14 -24.86 22.14 17.64
CA VAL A 14 -25.26 20.76 17.38
C VAL A 14 -26.36 20.80 16.31
N GLU A 15 -25.96 20.91 15.04
CA GLU A 15 -26.86 20.75 13.92
C GLU A 15 -27.34 19.30 13.87
N VAL A 16 -28.55 19.07 14.38
CA VAL A 16 -29.24 17.79 14.26
C VAL A 16 -29.62 17.61 12.79
N SER A 17 -28.73 16.98 12.03
CA SER A 17 -28.93 16.69 10.62
C SER A 17 -30.19 15.83 10.42
N THR A 18 -31.20 16.38 9.74
CA THR A 18 -32.44 15.68 9.36
C THR A 18 -32.27 14.82 8.11
N SER A 19 -31.03 14.64 7.61
CA SER A 19 -30.75 13.89 6.39
C SER A 19 -30.70 12.38 6.66
N PRO A 20 -31.14 11.54 5.71
CA PRO A 20 -30.95 10.10 5.80
C PRO A 20 -29.47 9.77 6.05
N PRO A 21 -29.16 8.73 6.86
CA PRO A 21 -27.78 8.36 7.14
C PRO A 21 -27.03 8.08 5.84
N LYS A 22 -25.84 8.68 5.69
CA LYS A 22 -24.96 8.44 4.54
C LYS A 22 -24.72 6.95 4.38
N GLN A 23 -25.03 6.42 3.19
CA GLN A 23 -24.80 5.02 2.87
C GLN A 23 -23.29 4.76 2.83
N HIS A 24 -22.77 4.00 3.80
CA HIS A 24 -21.39 3.53 3.77
C HIS A 24 -21.27 2.30 2.87
N ILE A 25 -20.39 2.39 1.88
CA ILE A 25 -20.05 1.27 1.01
C ILE A 25 -19.05 0.39 1.77
N MET A 26 -19.32 -0.92 1.85
CA MET A 26 -18.44 -1.89 2.50
C MET A 26 -17.70 -2.69 1.42
N ILE A 27 -16.37 -2.66 1.42
CA ILE A 27 -15.52 -3.46 0.53
C ILE A 27 -14.79 -4.48 1.40
N SER A 28 -15.05 -5.77 1.18
CA SER A 28 -14.40 -6.85 1.93
C SER A 28 -14.49 -6.71 3.47
N GLY A 29 -15.61 -6.16 3.97
CA GLY A 29 -15.85 -5.95 5.40
C GLY A 29 -15.32 -4.63 5.98
N VAL A 30 -14.69 -3.77 5.18
CA VAL A 30 -14.18 -2.46 5.60
C VAL A 30 -15.03 -1.35 4.98
N VAL A 31 -15.33 -0.30 5.75
CA VAL A 31 -16.00 0.91 5.24
C VAL A 31 -15.07 1.61 4.25
N ALA A 32 -15.51 1.77 3.02
CA ALA A 32 -14.78 2.53 2.00
C ALA A 32 -14.78 4.02 2.34
N ARG A 33 -13.60 4.63 2.32
CA ARG A 33 -13.39 6.06 2.60
C ARG A 33 -12.93 6.86 1.39
N GLY A 34 -12.99 6.26 0.20
CA GLY A 34 -12.55 6.89 -1.06
C GLY A 34 -11.05 7.13 -1.05
N ASP A 35 -10.63 8.37 -1.34
CA ASP A 35 -9.21 8.77 -1.43
C ASP A 35 -8.42 8.50 -0.15
N ALA A 36 -9.08 8.48 1.02
CA ALA A 36 -8.44 8.20 2.29
C ALA A 36 -7.93 6.76 2.44
N ASP A 37 -8.36 5.83 1.56
CA ASP A 37 -7.87 4.45 1.55
C ASP A 37 -6.61 4.26 0.70
N PHE A 38 -6.17 5.28 -0.04
CA PHE A 38 -5.00 5.24 -0.93
C PHE A 38 -3.91 6.24 -0.51
N PRO A 39 -3.25 6.06 0.65
CA PRO A 39 -2.17 6.94 1.07
C PRO A 39 -0.98 6.87 0.10
N THR A 40 -0.20 7.95 0.02
CA THR A 40 0.99 8.06 -0.84
C THR A 40 2.00 6.96 -0.57
N GLU A 41 2.12 6.51 0.69
CA GLU A 41 2.98 5.40 1.09
C GLU A 41 2.57 4.07 0.43
N ALA A 42 1.27 3.77 0.35
CA ALA A 42 0.77 2.56 -0.32
C ALA A 42 1.05 2.62 -1.83
N VAL A 43 0.90 3.80 -2.43
CA VAL A 43 1.28 4.04 -3.83
C VAL A 43 2.78 3.82 -4.02
N GLN A 44 3.63 4.35 -3.14
CA GLN A 44 5.08 4.13 -3.19
C GLN A 44 5.45 2.66 -3.01
N ALA A 45 4.80 1.93 -2.10
CA ALA A 45 5.02 0.51 -1.87
C ALA A 45 4.70 -0.33 -3.13
N TYR A 46 3.63 0.01 -3.86
CA TYR A 46 3.29 -0.65 -5.12
C TYR A 46 4.41 -0.57 -6.17
N HIS A 47 5.13 0.55 -6.22
CA HIS A 47 6.25 0.73 -7.14
C HIS A 47 7.52 -0.01 -6.67
N ASN A 48 7.66 -0.26 -5.38
CA ASN A 48 8.80 -0.97 -4.79
C ASN A 48 8.51 -2.46 -4.70
N LYS A 49 8.75 -3.18 -5.81
CA LYS A 49 8.59 -4.64 -5.84
C LYS A 49 9.45 -5.31 -4.76
N PRO A 50 8.91 -6.28 -4.00
CA PRO A 50 9.67 -6.98 -2.98
C PRO A 50 10.86 -7.69 -3.64
N GLN A 51 12.00 -7.68 -2.95
CA GLN A 51 13.15 -8.48 -3.35
C GLN A 51 12.80 -9.97 -3.23
N ALA A 52 13.19 -10.76 -4.23
CA ALA A 52 12.99 -12.20 -4.20
C ALA A 52 13.73 -12.78 -2.99
N SER A 53 13.02 -13.51 -2.12
CA SER A 53 13.60 -14.13 -0.91
C SER A 53 14.50 -15.31 -1.21
N HIS A 54 14.37 -15.90 -2.41
CA HIS A 54 15.22 -16.98 -2.89
C HIS A 54 15.88 -16.54 -4.19
N ASP A 55 17.19 -16.40 -4.16
CA ASP A 55 17.99 -16.26 -5.35
C ASP A 55 18.04 -17.65 -5.99
N TYR A 56 17.30 -17.89 -7.09
CA TYR A 56 17.43 -19.12 -7.89
C TYR A 56 18.76 -19.07 -8.66
N ARG A 57 19.87 -18.92 -7.93
CA ARG A 57 21.16 -19.29 -8.49
C ARG A 57 21.19 -20.81 -8.43
N PRO A 58 21.38 -21.50 -9.57
CA PRO A 58 21.68 -22.91 -9.52
C PRO A 58 22.88 -23.07 -8.59
N ALA A 59 22.70 -23.83 -7.50
CA ALA A 59 23.78 -24.19 -6.59
C ALA A 59 24.97 -24.64 -7.44
N ALA A 60 26.15 -24.05 -7.22
CA ALA A 60 27.34 -24.21 -8.03
C ALA A 60 27.39 -25.63 -8.60
N SER A 61 27.14 -25.73 -9.91
CA SER A 61 27.01 -26.98 -10.66
C SER A 61 28.12 -27.91 -10.20
N LYS A 62 27.74 -28.98 -9.49
CA LYS A 62 28.67 -30.09 -9.20
C LYS A 62 29.40 -30.39 -10.50
N THR A 63 30.72 -30.43 -10.45
CA THR A 63 31.53 -30.68 -11.65
C THR A 63 31.05 -31.99 -12.26
N ASN A 64 30.50 -31.92 -13.47
CA ASN A 64 30.08 -33.10 -14.19
C ASN A 64 31.35 -33.85 -14.61
N ILE A 65 31.80 -34.79 -13.77
CA ILE A 65 32.99 -35.61 -14.06
C ILE A 65 32.58 -36.65 -15.10
N ILE A 66 32.94 -36.38 -16.36
CA ILE A 66 32.73 -37.32 -17.46
C ILE A 66 33.90 -38.32 -17.45
N HIS A 67 33.61 -39.59 -17.15
CA HIS A 67 34.59 -40.66 -17.20
C HIS A 67 34.81 -41.12 -18.65
N GLN A 68 35.84 -40.59 -19.31
CA GLN A 68 36.26 -41.11 -20.61
C GLN A 68 37.20 -42.31 -20.46
N PRO A 69 37.10 -43.31 -21.36
CA PRO A 69 38.00 -44.45 -21.36
C PRO A 69 39.43 -43.99 -21.66
N ARG A 70 40.37 -44.37 -20.80
CA ARG A 70 41.79 -44.13 -21.04
C ARG A 70 42.33 -45.23 -21.95
N LYS A 71 43.13 -44.84 -22.94
CA LYS A 71 43.89 -45.74 -23.82
C LYS A 71 45.21 -46.13 -23.16
#